data_AF-A0AAU7T500-F1
#
_entry.id   AF-A0AAU7T500-F1
#
_cell.length_a   1.000
_cell.length_b   1.000
_cell.length_c   1.000
_cell.angle_alpha   90.00
_cell.angle_beta   90.00
_cell.angle_gamma   90.00
#
_symmetry.space_group_name_H-M   'P 1'
#
loop_
_entity.id
_entity.type
_entity.pdbx_description
1 polymer ?
#
loop_
_entity_poly.entity_id
_entity_poly.type
_entity_poly.pdbx_seq_one_letter_code
_entity_poly.pdbx_strand_id
1 'polypeptide(L)'
;MSEAVLLIGTKKGLWIGRSDAARKDWRLDGPVPEFEMQGVYAVGIDTRGDRPRLLVGGTSEHWGPAVFHSDDLGKTWAEPPEGSIGFPADAEASLERVWQIQPGPADQPGVVYAGSEPQALWKSTDGGVTFELVRGLWDHPHRSEWGAGFGGAAIHTVVPHSTDPARVSVAMSTGGVYRTADGGATWSPANKGIQAKFFPDPYPEFGQCVHKLAAHPDAPERLFAQNHHGVYRSDDGGAVWKSIADGLPSDFGFPIVVHPHEPETVYVFPLVADANRIPTDARCRVFRSRDAGDTWEPLSTGLPDVSYAPVLRDAMTTDTADPAGVYLGTRDGCVYVSADAGETWVEAARHLPDVLAVRAAVVG
;
A
#
# COMPACT_ATOMS: atom_id res chain seq x y z
N MET A 1 -0.89 -28.40 6.57
CA MET A 1 -0.69 -27.25 7.47
C MET A 1 -0.25 -26.11 6.58
N SER A 2 -1.02 -25.05 6.49
CA SER A 2 -0.76 -23.93 5.58
C SER A 2 0.35 -23.04 6.15
N GLU A 3 1.36 -22.72 5.35
CA GLU A 3 2.40 -21.74 5.70
C GLU A 3 1.96 -20.34 5.24
N ALA A 4 2.54 -19.27 5.79
CA ALA A 4 2.38 -17.93 5.23
C ALA A 4 3.66 -17.49 4.51
N VAL A 5 3.47 -16.73 3.44
CA VAL A 5 4.54 -16.02 2.73
C VAL A 5 4.48 -14.55 3.08
N LEU A 6 5.65 -13.93 3.28
CA LEU A 6 5.80 -12.50 3.55
C LEU A 6 6.81 -11.90 2.58
N LEU A 7 6.33 -11.07 1.65
CA LEU A 7 7.17 -10.29 0.75
C LEU A 7 7.63 -9.02 1.47
N ILE A 8 8.93 -8.77 1.51
CA ILE A 8 9.55 -7.61 2.16
C ILE A 8 10.37 -6.87 1.11
N GLY A 9 9.77 -5.86 0.50
CA GLY A 9 10.45 -4.98 -0.45
C GLY A 9 11.33 -3.99 0.29
N THR A 10 12.62 -3.94 -0.05
CA THR A 10 13.60 -3.04 0.57
C THR A 10 14.29 -2.17 -0.46
N LYS A 11 15.07 -1.20 -0.01
CA LYS A 11 15.92 -0.36 -0.88
C LYS A 11 17.00 -1.12 -1.66
N LYS A 12 17.26 -2.39 -1.34
CA LYS A 12 18.34 -3.21 -1.94
C LYS A 12 17.88 -4.62 -2.36
N GLY A 13 16.59 -4.82 -2.56
CA GLY A 13 16.04 -6.06 -3.08
C GLY A 13 14.79 -6.52 -2.31
N LEU A 14 14.25 -7.65 -2.74
CA LEU A 14 13.12 -8.33 -2.13
C LEU A 14 13.61 -9.47 -1.24
N TRP A 15 13.15 -9.50 0.01
CA TRP A 15 13.27 -10.66 0.88
C TRP A 15 11.93 -11.40 0.95
N ILE A 16 11.97 -12.72 0.99
CA ILE A 16 10.77 -13.57 1.11
C ILE A 16 10.85 -14.31 2.44
N GLY A 17 9.91 -14.04 3.33
CA GLY A 17 9.73 -14.74 4.60
C GLY A 17 8.78 -15.93 4.46
N ARG A 18 9.09 -17.01 5.17
CA ARG A 18 8.24 -18.21 5.33
C ARG A 18 7.94 -18.43 6.80
N SER A 19 6.68 -18.65 7.11
CA SER A 19 6.29 -18.97 8.48
C SER A 19 6.13 -20.46 8.73
N ASP A 20 6.14 -20.84 10.01
CA ASP A 20 5.45 -22.03 10.47
C ASP A 20 3.92 -21.87 10.35
N ALA A 21 3.16 -22.94 10.61
CA ALA A 21 1.70 -22.91 10.48
C ALA A 21 1.01 -21.97 11.48
N ALA A 22 1.64 -21.69 12.62
CA ALA A 22 1.11 -20.76 13.62
C ALA A 22 1.45 -19.29 13.33
N ARG A 23 2.26 -19.01 12.28
CA ARG A 23 2.77 -17.68 11.92
C ARG A 23 3.61 -17.02 13.03
N LYS A 24 4.28 -17.82 13.86
CA LYS A 24 5.10 -17.37 15.00
C LYS A 24 6.59 -17.45 14.72
N ASP A 25 7.03 -18.46 13.99
CA ASP A 25 8.43 -18.63 13.60
C ASP A 25 8.59 -18.30 12.12
N TRP A 26 9.48 -17.36 11.82
CA TRP A 26 9.74 -16.89 10.46
C TRP A 26 11.19 -17.14 10.05
N ARG A 27 11.38 -17.56 8.80
CA ARG A 27 12.70 -17.68 8.16
C ARG A 27 12.70 -16.90 6.86
N LEU A 28 13.82 -16.27 6.52
CA LEU A 28 14.01 -15.68 5.19
C LEU A 28 14.50 -16.75 4.22
N ASP A 29 14.03 -16.68 2.98
CA ASP A 29 14.54 -17.49 1.87
C ASP A 29 15.95 -17.00 1.52
N GLY A 30 16.95 -17.86 1.75
CA GLY A 30 18.35 -17.61 1.39
C GLY A 30 19.06 -16.50 2.19
N PRO A 31 20.38 -16.34 2.00
CA PRO A 31 21.18 -15.30 2.64
C PRO A 31 21.23 -13.98 1.85
N VAL A 32 20.69 -13.94 0.63
CA VAL A 32 20.71 -12.78 -0.28
C VAL A 32 19.29 -12.49 -0.79
N PRO A 33 18.93 -11.22 -1.03
CA PRO A 33 17.62 -10.88 -1.55
C PRO A 33 17.50 -11.20 -3.04
N GLU A 34 16.27 -11.40 -3.49
CA GLU A 34 15.93 -11.33 -4.92
C GLU A 34 16.08 -9.88 -5.42
N PHE A 35 16.40 -9.69 -6.70
CA PHE A 35 16.55 -8.36 -7.31
C PHE A 35 17.59 -7.49 -6.61
N GLU A 36 18.78 -8.04 -6.33
CA GLU A 36 19.88 -7.32 -5.69
C GLU A 36 20.14 -5.96 -6.33
N MET A 37 20.41 -4.95 -5.50
CA MET A 37 20.65 -3.56 -5.90
C MET A 37 19.46 -2.86 -6.58
N GLN A 38 18.27 -3.48 -6.60
CA GLN A 38 17.03 -2.80 -7.00
C GLN A 38 16.25 -2.34 -5.76
N GLY A 39 15.71 -1.13 -5.81
CA GLY A 39 14.72 -0.70 -4.82
C GLY A 39 13.38 -1.36 -5.13
N VAL A 40 12.81 -2.09 -4.16
CA VAL A 40 11.52 -2.78 -4.31
C VAL A 40 10.44 -1.99 -3.57
N TYR A 41 9.69 -1.18 -4.32
CA TYR A 41 8.70 -0.25 -3.77
C TYR A 41 7.27 -0.79 -3.82
N ALA A 42 7.02 -1.78 -4.67
CA ALA A 42 5.73 -2.39 -4.84
C ALA A 42 5.86 -3.92 -4.80
N VAL A 43 5.05 -4.55 -3.96
CA VAL A 43 4.88 -6.00 -3.92
C VAL A 43 3.39 -6.31 -3.88
N GLY A 44 2.99 -7.40 -4.53
CA GLY A 44 1.61 -7.90 -4.55
C GLY A 44 1.61 -9.43 -4.43
N ILE A 45 0.58 -9.96 -3.77
CA ILE A 45 0.31 -11.39 -3.73
C ILE A 45 -1.13 -11.57 -4.21
N ASP A 46 -1.29 -12.30 -5.31
CA ASP A 46 -2.59 -12.66 -5.86
C ASP A 46 -2.89 -14.12 -5.56
N THR A 47 -3.88 -14.37 -4.71
CA THR A 47 -4.32 -15.70 -4.32
C THR A 47 -5.62 -16.14 -5.02
N ARG A 48 -6.12 -15.36 -5.98
CA ARG A 48 -7.42 -15.60 -6.63
C ARG A 48 -7.38 -16.71 -7.69
N GLY A 49 -6.19 -17.01 -8.22
CA GLY A 49 -5.99 -18.07 -9.20
C GLY A 49 -5.75 -19.45 -8.57
N ASP A 50 -5.58 -20.48 -9.42
CA ASP A 50 -5.31 -21.87 -9.00
C ASP A 50 -4.03 -22.02 -8.17
N ARG A 51 -3.11 -21.06 -8.29
CA ARG A 51 -1.88 -20.95 -7.52
C ARG A 51 -1.62 -19.48 -7.16
N PRO A 52 -0.99 -19.20 -6.02
CA PRO A 52 -0.61 -17.83 -5.69
C PRO A 52 0.42 -17.29 -6.69
N ARG A 53 0.19 -16.07 -7.17
CA ARG A 53 1.14 -15.30 -7.98
C ARG A 53 1.74 -14.17 -7.15
N LEU A 54 3.06 -14.04 -7.20
CA LEU A 54 3.78 -12.91 -6.61
C LEU A 54 4.05 -11.88 -7.71
N LEU A 55 3.94 -10.59 -7.37
CA LEU A 55 4.19 -9.47 -8.27
C LEU A 55 5.14 -8.49 -7.60
N VAL A 56 6.14 -7.99 -8.33
CA VAL A 56 7.21 -7.15 -7.79
C VAL A 56 7.53 -6.00 -8.73
N GLY A 57 7.42 -4.77 -8.24
CA GLY A 57 7.94 -3.57 -8.90
C GLY A 57 9.34 -3.26 -8.40
N GLY A 58 10.35 -3.57 -9.23
CA GLY A 58 11.76 -3.28 -8.96
C GLY A 58 12.23 -2.02 -9.66
N THR A 59 13.18 -1.30 -9.08
CA THR A 59 13.81 -0.13 -9.70
C THR A 59 15.32 -0.22 -9.58
N SER A 60 15.99 -0.51 -10.69
CA SER A 60 17.44 -0.51 -10.80
C SER A 60 17.96 0.88 -11.14
N GLU A 61 18.98 1.34 -10.42
CA GLU A 61 19.69 2.57 -10.78
C GLU A 61 20.45 2.46 -12.12
N HIS A 62 20.67 1.24 -12.63
CA HIS A 62 21.40 0.99 -13.89
C HIS A 62 20.47 0.65 -15.04
N TRP A 63 19.43 -0.15 -14.78
CA TRP A 63 18.56 -0.72 -15.81
C TRP A 63 17.14 -0.13 -15.83
N GLY A 64 16.82 0.75 -14.88
CA GLY A 64 15.50 1.35 -14.76
C GLY A 64 14.48 0.48 -14.04
N PRO A 65 13.20 0.88 -14.08
CA PRO A 65 12.09 0.16 -13.44
C PRO A 65 11.58 -1.02 -14.26
N ALA A 66 11.12 -2.06 -13.57
CA ALA A 66 10.61 -3.30 -14.15
C ALA A 66 9.50 -3.89 -13.26
N VAL A 67 8.64 -4.72 -13.84
CA VAL A 67 7.65 -5.51 -13.08
C VAL A 67 7.85 -6.99 -13.37
N PHE A 68 8.10 -7.74 -12.31
CA PHE A 68 8.33 -9.17 -12.35
C PHE A 68 7.14 -9.92 -11.73
N HIS A 69 6.90 -11.13 -12.22
CA HIS A 69 5.95 -12.06 -11.61
C HIS A 69 6.57 -13.42 -11.33
N SER A 70 6.02 -14.13 -10.35
CA SER A 70 6.38 -15.50 -10.01
C SER A 70 5.13 -16.33 -9.73
N ASP A 71 5.07 -17.53 -10.31
CA ASP A 71 3.99 -18.50 -10.13
C ASP A 71 4.42 -19.72 -9.29
N ASP A 72 5.61 -19.68 -8.70
CA ASP A 72 6.19 -20.77 -7.90
C ASP A 72 6.67 -20.28 -6.52
N LEU A 73 6.00 -19.23 -6.03
CA LEU A 73 6.27 -18.56 -4.77
C LEU A 73 7.70 -18.00 -4.69
N GLY A 74 8.23 -17.46 -5.79
CA GLY A 74 9.50 -16.71 -5.81
C GLY A 74 10.73 -17.56 -6.07
N LYS A 75 10.58 -18.81 -6.53
CA LYS A 75 11.73 -19.64 -6.95
C LYS A 75 12.22 -19.23 -8.33
N THR A 76 11.31 -18.80 -9.20
CA THR A 76 11.61 -18.23 -10.51
C THR A 76 10.81 -16.96 -10.74
N TRP A 77 11.40 -16.05 -11.53
CA TRP A 77 10.83 -14.75 -11.85
C TRP A 77 10.84 -14.53 -13.36
N ALA A 78 9.78 -13.89 -13.87
CA ALA A 78 9.63 -13.58 -15.28
C ALA A 78 9.20 -12.13 -15.49
N GLU A 79 9.69 -11.55 -16.59
CA GLU A 79 9.27 -10.29 -17.18
C GLU A 79 9.22 -10.48 -18.71
N PRO A 80 8.20 -9.97 -19.42
CA PRO A 80 8.18 -10.03 -20.88
C PRO A 80 9.36 -9.27 -21.49
N PRO A 81 9.89 -9.69 -22.66
CA PRO A 81 11.06 -9.07 -23.28
C PRO A 81 10.93 -7.57 -23.58
N GLU A 82 9.70 -7.09 -23.82
CA GLU A 82 9.39 -5.68 -24.11
C GLU A 82 9.15 -4.85 -22.82
N GLY A 83 9.26 -5.47 -21.64
CA GLY A 83 8.89 -4.88 -20.35
C GLY A 83 7.38 -4.93 -20.08
N SER A 84 7.02 -4.99 -18.80
CA SER A 84 5.61 -5.11 -18.37
C SER A 84 4.83 -3.81 -18.48
N ILE A 85 5.50 -2.66 -18.28
CA ILE A 85 4.92 -1.31 -18.30
C ILE A 85 5.78 -0.43 -19.22
N GLY A 86 5.15 0.19 -20.22
CA GLY A 86 5.79 1.16 -21.11
C GLY A 86 4.81 2.28 -21.47
N PHE A 87 5.27 3.53 -21.39
CA PHE A 87 4.47 4.65 -21.86
C PHE A 87 4.33 4.62 -23.38
N PRO A 88 3.12 4.87 -23.92
CA PRO A 88 2.95 5.02 -25.35
C PRO A 88 3.69 6.27 -25.83
N ALA A 89 4.10 6.28 -27.11
CA ALA A 89 4.96 7.33 -27.65
C ALA A 89 4.37 8.75 -27.53
N ASP A 90 3.04 8.88 -27.56
CA ASP A 90 2.31 10.15 -27.44
C ASP A 90 2.24 10.68 -25.99
N ALA A 91 2.57 9.86 -24.99
CA ALA A 91 2.58 10.29 -23.60
C ALA A 91 3.82 11.12 -23.24
N GLU A 92 4.88 11.08 -24.07
CA GLU A 92 6.13 11.84 -23.86
C GLU A 92 6.71 11.69 -22.44
N ALA A 93 6.54 10.52 -21.83
CA ALA A 93 6.94 10.22 -20.46
C ALA A 93 7.68 8.88 -20.39
N SER A 94 8.47 8.71 -19.34
CA SER A 94 9.14 7.45 -19.01
C SER A 94 8.73 6.99 -17.62
N LEU A 95 8.63 5.68 -17.42
CA LEU A 95 8.41 5.12 -16.10
C LEU A 95 9.66 5.37 -15.24
N GLU A 96 9.47 5.97 -14.08
CA GLU A 96 10.54 6.12 -13.08
C GLU A 96 10.49 5.01 -12.04
N ARG A 97 9.28 4.65 -11.59
CA ARG A 97 9.06 3.67 -10.52
C ARG A 97 7.62 3.18 -10.48
N VAL A 98 7.43 1.90 -10.13
CA VAL A 98 6.12 1.37 -9.73
C VAL A 98 5.98 1.49 -8.22
N TRP A 99 4.94 2.18 -7.77
CA TRP A 99 4.68 2.50 -6.37
C TRP A 99 3.69 1.56 -5.70
N GLN A 100 2.83 0.92 -6.48
CA GLN A 100 1.95 -0.12 -5.96
C GLN A 100 1.56 -1.10 -7.06
N ILE A 101 1.37 -2.37 -6.68
CA ILE A 101 0.71 -3.39 -7.48
C ILE A 101 -0.43 -3.97 -6.66
N GLN A 102 -1.65 -3.89 -7.17
CA GLN A 102 -2.86 -4.26 -6.48
C GLN A 102 -3.67 -5.25 -7.33
N PRO A 103 -3.76 -6.54 -6.93
CA PRO A 103 -4.73 -7.47 -7.49
C PRO A 103 -6.14 -6.90 -7.38
N GLY A 104 -6.94 -7.08 -8.44
CA GLY A 104 -8.34 -6.67 -8.49
C GLY A 104 -9.27 -7.46 -7.56
N PRO A 105 -10.58 -7.29 -7.71
CA PRO A 105 -11.58 -8.04 -6.95
C PRO A 105 -11.60 -9.53 -7.27
N ALA A 106 -12.24 -10.34 -6.42
CA ALA A 106 -12.26 -11.80 -6.52
C ALA A 106 -12.89 -12.32 -7.83
N ASP A 107 -13.83 -11.58 -8.41
CA ASP A 107 -14.52 -11.94 -9.65
C ASP A 107 -13.71 -11.62 -10.93
N GLN A 108 -12.50 -11.06 -10.79
CA GLN A 108 -11.62 -10.64 -11.89
C GLN A 108 -10.18 -11.15 -11.70
N PRO A 109 -9.93 -12.47 -11.64
CA PRO A 109 -8.62 -13.06 -11.29
C PRO A 109 -7.46 -12.73 -12.24
N GLY A 110 -7.71 -12.14 -13.42
CA GLY A 110 -6.67 -11.61 -14.31
C GLY A 110 -6.41 -10.11 -14.18
N VAL A 111 -7.27 -9.37 -13.48
CA VAL A 111 -7.15 -7.92 -13.35
C VAL A 111 -6.15 -7.57 -12.25
N VAL A 112 -5.14 -6.79 -12.61
CA VAL A 112 -4.15 -6.23 -11.69
C VAL A 112 -3.97 -4.76 -12.04
N TYR A 113 -3.95 -3.90 -11.04
CA TYR A 113 -3.63 -2.49 -11.22
C TYR A 113 -2.21 -2.19 -10.76
N ALA A 114 -1.57 -1.23 -11.41
CA ALA A 114 -0.31 -0.65 -10.93
C ALA A 114 -0.40 0.87 -10.88
N GLY A 115 0.08 1.45 -9.79
CA GLY A 115 0.28 2.89 -9.66
C GLY A 115 1.76 3.22 -9.82
N SER A 116 2.11 4.28 -10.55
CA SER A 116 3.49 4.62 -10.86
C SER A 116 3.86 6.08 -10.63
N GLU A 117 5.15 6.34 -10.83
CA GLU A 117 5.77 7.65 -11.02
C GLU A 117 6.30 7.74 -12.47
N PRO A 118 5.98 8.82 -13.22
CA PRO A 118 5.04 9.91 -12.85
C PRO A 118 3.62 9.40 -12.61
N GLN A 119 2.71 10.24 -12.06
CA GLN A 119 1.35 9.87 -11.65
C GLN A 119 0.55 9.26 -12.80
N ALA A 120 0.61 7.94 -12.93
CA ALA A 120 -0.08 7.14 -13.92
C ALA A 120 -0.65 5.88 -13.29
N LEU A 121 -1.84 5.52 -13.75
CA LEU A 121 -2.52 4.29 -13.38
C LEU A 121 -2.46 3.34 -14.57
N TRP A 122 -2.13 2.10 -14.28
CA TRP A 122 -2.02 1.04 -15.26
C TRP A 122 -2.96 -0.10 -14.91
N LYS A 123 -3.48 -0.78 -15.92
CA LYS A 123 -4.35 -1.95 -15.76
C LYS A 123 -3.82 -3.10 -16.60
N SER A 124 -3.67 -4.25 -15.97
CA SER A 124 -3.42 -5.53 -16.61
C SER A 124 -4.71 -6.35 -16.60
N THR A 125 -4.89 -7.20 -17.61
CA THR A 125 -5.96 -8.22 -17.69
C THR A 125 -5.39 -9.64 -17.85
N ASP A 126 -4.08 -9.80 -17.78
CA ASP A 126 -3.34 -11.07 -17.94
C ASP A 126 -2.59 -11.49 -16.67
N GLY A 127 -3.07 -11.00 -15.51
CA GLY A 127 -2.52 -11.33 -14.20
C GLY A 127 -1.21 -10.60 -13.88
N GLY A 128 -1.04 -9.38 -14.40
CA GLY A 128 0.14 -8.53 -14.16
C GLY A 128 1.35 -8.84 -15.04
N VAL A 129 1.15 -9.47 -16.21
CA VAL A 129 2.24 -9.73 -17.16
C VAL A 129 2.45 -8.51 -18.07
N THR A 130 1.38 -7.94 -18.60
CA THR A 130 1.40 -6.69 -19.37
C THR A 130 0.38 -5.71 -18.83
N PHE A 131 0.68 -4.41 -18.95
CA PHE A 131 -0.14 -3.35 -18.41
C PHE A 131 -0.41 -2.26 -19.45
N GLU A 132 -1.66 -1.82 -19.51
CA GLU A 132 -2.10 -0.70 -20.36
C GLU A 132 -2.32 0.57 -19.53
N LEU A 133 -1.95 1.71 -20.10
CA LEU A 133 -2.14 3.03 -19.48
C LEU A 133 -3.63 3.39 -19.41
N VAL A 134 -4.13 3.74 -18.23
CA VAL A 134 -5.51 4.21 -18.06
C VAL A 134 -5.61 5.67 -18.51
N ARG A 135 -5.93 5.86 -19.80
CA ARG A 135 -5.99 7.17 -20.47
C ARG A 135 -6.93 8.17 -19.81
N GLY A 136 -8.07 7.73 -19.29
CA GLY A 136 -9.02 8.65 -18.64
C GLY A 136 -8.44 9.43 -17.45
N LEU A 137 -7.46 8.84 -16.73
CA LEU A 137 -6.76 9.54 -15.65
C LEU A 137 -5.51 10.27 -16.16
N TRP A 138 -4.80 9.68 -17.12
CA TRP A 138 -3.62 10.29 -17.73
C TRP A 138 -3.96 11.58 -18.49
N ASP A 139 -5.08 11.63 -19.19
CA ASP A 139 -5.52 12.80 -19.97
C ASP A 139 -6.39 13.77 -19.13
N HIS A 140 -6.48 13.54 -17.81
CA HIS A 140 -7.32 14.35 -16.92
C HIS A 140 -6.80 15.80 -16.85
N PRO A 141 -7.66 16.83 -16.93
CA PRO A 141 -7.22 18.24 -16.96
C PRO A 141 -6.35 18.68 -15.77
N HIS A 142 -6.62 18.16 -14.57
CA HIS A 142 -5.85 18.50 -13.36
C HIS A 142 -4.43 17.90 -13.37
N ARG A 143 -4.10 16.97 -14.29
CA ARG A 143 -2.82 16.23 -14.25
C ARG A 143 -1.61 17.17 -14.27
N SER A 144 -1.64 18.22 -15.10
CA SER A 144 -0.55 19.19 -15.19
C SER A 144 -0.37 20.04 -13.92
N GLU A 145 -1.36 20.00 -13.01
CA GLU A 145 -1.37 20.77 -11.76
C GLU A 145 -1.08 19.89 -10.54
N TRP A 146 -1.02 18.56 -10.70
CA TRP A 146 -0.60 17.67 -9.62
C TRP A 146 0.88 17.88 -9.29
N GLY A 147 1.17 17.99 -7.99
CA GLY A 147 2.53 18.19 -7.50
C GLY A 147 3.23 16.89 -7.12
N ALA A 148 4.52 16.99 -6.83
CA ALA A 148 5.27 15.93 -6.20
C ALA A 148 5.27 16.11 -4.67
N GLY A 149 4.95 15.06 -3.94
CA GLY A 149 5.27 14.99 -2.51
C GLY A 149 6.73 14.61 -2.30
N PHE A 150 7.19 14.57 -1.04
CA PHE A 150 8.54 14.11 -0.70
C PHE A 150 8.85 12.69 -1.18
N GLY A 151 7.82 11.88 -1.40
CA GLY A 151 7.97 10.52 -1.92
C GLY A 151 8.24 10.49 -3.42
N GLY A 152 7.91 11.53 -4.18
CA GLY A 152 7.84 11.49 -5.64
C GLY A 152 6.45 11.80 -6.16
N ALA A 153 6.34 11.95 -7.49
CA ALA A 153 5.12 12.30 -8.20
C ALA A 153 4.31 11.03 -8.52
N ALA A 154 3.67 10.43 -7.52
CA ALA A 154 3.18 9.05 -7.62
C ALA A 154 1.66 8.86 -7.41
N ILE A 155 1.07 7.97 -8.20
CA ILE A 155 -0.12 7.22 -7.77
C ILE A 155 0.39 6.04 -6.96
N HIS A 156 0.25 6.12 -5.64
CA HIS A 156 0.80 5.14 -4.70
C HIS A 156 -0.28 4.28 -4.04
N THR A 157 -1.55 4.52 -4.34
CA THR A 157 -2.63 3.66 -3.86
C THR A 157 -3.72 3.53 -4.90
N VAL A 158 -4.17 2.30 -5.12
CA VAL A 158 -5.26 1.89 -5.97
C VAL A 158 -6.17 1.00 -5.13
N VAL A 159 -7.46 1.31 -5.13
CA VAL A 159 -8.49 0.59 -4.38
C VAL A 159 -9.61 0.26 -5.37
N PRO A 160 -9.57 -0.93 -6.00
CA PRO A 160 -10.69 -1.44 -6.78
C PRO A 160 -11.89 -1.70 -5.86
N HIS A 161 -13.09 -1.35 -6.33
CA HIS A 161 -14.31 -1.67 -5.59
C HIS A 161 -14.58 -3.18 -5.64
N SER A 162 -14.85 -3.80 -4.48
CA SER A 162 -14.89 -5.26 -4.34
C SER A 162 -16.05 -5.94 -5.08
N THR A 163 -17.13 -5.20 -5.36
CA THR A 163 -18.35 -5.72 -6.00
C THR A 163 -18.79 -4.95 -7.25
N ASP A 164 -18.00 -3.95 -7.68
CA ASP A 164 -18.32 -3.15 -8.86
C ASP A 164 -17.05 -2.91 -9.69
N PRO A 165 -16.84 -3.65 -10.79
CA PRO A 165 -15.65 -3.53 -11.62
C PRO A 165 -15.48 -2.16 -12.30
N ALA A 166 -16.55 -1.37 -12.40
CA ALA A 166 -16.48 -0.04 -12.99
C ALA A 166 -15.92 1.01 -12.02
N ARG A 167 -15.82 0.68 -10.73
CA ARG A 167 -15.42 1.62 -9.68
C ARG A 167 -14.01 1.32 -9.18
N VAL A 168 -13.15 2.34 -9.27
CA VAL A 168 -11.78 2.31 -8.73
C VAL A 168 -11.49 3.67 -8.13
N SER A 169 -10.88 3.67 -6.94
CA SER A 169 -10.33 4.86 -6.31
C SER A 169 -8.81 4.82 -6.33
N VAL A 170 -8.16 5.97 -6.51
CA VAL A 170 -6.71 6.12 -6.41
C VAL A 170 -6.34 7.25 -5.46
N ALA A 171 -5.16 7.19 -4.88
CA ALA A 171 -4.59 8.30 -4.10
C ALA A 171 -3.18 8.67 -4.54
N MET A 172 -2.92 9.97 -4.43
CA MET A 172 -1.68 10.64 -4.84
C MET A 172 -1.15 11.56 -3.74
N SER A 173 0.18 11.64 -3.68
CA SER A 173 0.94 12.56 -2.84
C SER A 173 1.86 13.40 -3.74
N THR A 174 1.46 14.56 -4.27
CA THR A 174 0.20 15.30 -4.03
C THR A 174 -0.74 15.23 -5.23
N GLY A 175 -2.02 15.45 -4.97
CA GLY A 175 -3.10 15.38 -5.96
C GLY A 175 -4.43 15.01 -5.29
N GLY A 176 -4.37 14.18 -4.24
CA GLY A 176 -5.51 13.75 -3.47
C GLY A 176 -6.09 12.43 -3.97
N VAL A 177 -7.36 12.21 -3.64
CA VAL A 177 -8.15 11.06 -4.07
C VAL A 177 -8.88 11.37 -5.37
N TYR A 178 -8.80 10.43 -6.31
CA TYR A 178 -9.61 10.43 -7.53
C TYR A 178 -10.36 9.11 -7.63
N ARG A 179 -11.57 9.14 -8.21
CA ARG A 179 -12.38 7.95 -8.42
C ARG A 179 -12.98 7.92 -9.81
N THR A 180 -13.17 6.72 -10.33
CA THR A 180 -13.97 6.43 -11.53
C THR A 180 -15.19 5.61 -11.15
N ALA A 181 -16.25 5.71 -11.96
CA ALA A 181 -17.45 4.87 -11.88
C ALA A 181 -17.83 4.28 -13.25
N ASP A 182 -16.93 4.38 -14.25
CA ASP A 182 -17.16 3.95 -15.63
C ASP A 182 -15.98 3.13 -16.18
N GLY A 183 -15.28 2.42 -15.29
CA GLY A 183 -14.18 1.52 -15.65
C GLY A 183 -12.89 2.24 -16.02
N GLY A 184 -12.74 3.51 -15.63
CA GLY A 184 -11.54 4.32 -15.85
C GLY A 184 -11.60 5.23 -17.07
N ALA A 185 -12.75 5.35 -17.73
CA ALA A 185 -12.94 6.25 -18.87
C ALA A 185 -12.96 7.71 -18.43
N THR A 186 -13.60 8.02 -17.31
CA THR A 186 -13.57 9.33 -16.66
C THR A 186 -13.24 9.22 -15.17
N TRP A 187 -12.67 10.30 -14.62
CA TRP A 187 -12.25 10.39 -13.23
C TRP A 187 -12.72 11.71 -12.63
N SER A 188 -13.03 11.69 -11.33
CA SER A 188 -13.42 12.88 -10.58
C SER A 188 -12.65 12.96 -9.27
N PRO A 189 -12.26 14.18 -8.83
CA PRO A 189 -11.67 14.37 -7.51
C PRO A 189 -12.67 14.02 -6.41
N ALA A 190 -12.19 13.45 -5.31
CA ALA A 190 -13.00 12.92 -4.22
C ALA A 190 -12.42 13.35 -2.86
N ASN A 191 -12.16 14.65 -2.68
CA ASN A 191 -11.40 15.18 -1.55
C ASN A 191 -12.21 16.00 -0.54
N LYS A 192 -13.54 16.10 -0.71
CA LYS A 192 -14.38 16.96 0.13
C LYS A 192 -14.28 16.56 1.60
N GLY A 193 -13.73 17.44 2.43
CA GLY A 193 -13.51 17.21 3.86
C GLY A 193 -12.08 16.81 4.24
N ILE A 194 -11.23 16.45 3.27
CA ILE A 194 -9.79 16.20 3.49
C ILE A 194 -9.03 17.52 3.43
N GLN A 195 -8.24 17.80 4.47
CA GLN A 195 -7.47 19.04 4.56
C GLN A 195 -6.17 19.01 3.76
N ALA A 196 -5.79 20.16 3.21
CA ALA A 196 -4.47 20.45 2.66
C ALA A 196 -3.91 21.72 3.31
N LYS A 197 -3.40 21.62 4.55
CA LYS A 197 -2.96 22.76 5.37
C LYS A 197 -1.80 23.59 4.77
N PHE A 198 -1.15 23.08 3.73
CA PHE A 198 -0.09 23.77 3.00
C PHE A 198 -0.60 24.68 1.87
N PHE A 199 -1.92 24.71 1.62
CA PHE A 199 -2.57 25.66 0.72
C PHE A 199 -3.28 26.79 1.49
N PRO A 200 -3.51 27.96 0.84
CA PRO A 200 -4.31 29.05 1.44
C PRO A 200 -5.75 28.66 1.74
N ASP A 201 -6.41 27.94 0.82
CA ASP A 201 -7.67 27.25 1.09
C ASP A 201 -7.32 25.87 1.68
N PRO A 202 -7.72 25.56 2.92
CA PRO A 202 -7.42 24.26 3.52
C PRO A 202 -8.26 23.12 2.95
N TYR A 203 -9.31 23.40 2.15
CA TYR A 203 -10.17 22.38 1.53
C TYR A 203 -10.28 22.56 0.01
N PRO A 204 -9.15 22.56 -0.73
CA PRO A 204 -9.18 22.68 -2.18
C PRO A 204 -9.84 21.42 -2.79
N GLU A 205 -10.35 21.54 -4.02
CA GLU A 205 -10.94 20.42 -4.75
C GLU A 205 -9.95 19.25 -4.94
N PHE A 206 -8.67 19.56 -5.13
CA PHE A 206 -7.57 18.61 -5.30
C PHE A 206 -6.26 19.17 -4.75
N GLY A 207 -5.22 18.34 -4.73
CA GLY A 207 -3.88 18.72 -4.27
C GLY A 207 -3.53 18.26 -2.85
N GLN A 208 -4.44 17.54 -2.18
CA GLN A 208 -4.18 16.88 -0.90
C GLN A 208 -2.97 15.93 -1.01
N CYS A 209 -2.28 15.72 0.12
CA CYS A 209 -1.15 14.79 0.23
C CYS A 209 -1.61 13.52 0.95
N VAL A 210 -2.50 12.77 0.29
CA VAL A 210 -3.05 11.53 0.86
C VAL A 210 -1.97 10.47 0.85
N HIS A 211 -1.62 9.89 1.99
CA HIS A 211 -0.55 8.92 2.12
C HIS A 211 -0.98 7.48 1.82
N LYS A 212 -2.21 7.10 2.18
CA LYS A 212 -2.73 5.75 1.95
C LYS A 212 -4.25 5.75 2.02
N LEU A 213 -4.88 4.95 1.16
CA LEU A 213 -6.29 4.58 1.25
C LEU A 213 -6.42 3.09 1.62
N ALA A 214 -7.48 2.76 2.34
CA ALA A 214 -7.90 1.40 2.61
C ALA A 214 -9.43 1.28 2.54
N ALA A 215 -9.91 0.11 2.12
CA ALA A 215 -11.33 -0.24 2.06
C ALA A 215 -11.50 -1.71 2.43
N HIS A 216 -12.55 -2.02 3.17
CA HIS A 216 -12.89 -3.41 3.47
C HIS A 216 -13.67 -4.03 2.30
N PRO A 217 -13.35 -5.26 1.85
CA PRO A 217 -14.08 -5.89 0.76
C PRO A 217 -15.59 -6.05 1.03
N ASP A 218 -15.99 -6.35 2.27
CA ASP A 218 -17.40 -6.48 2.65
C ASP A 218 -18.13 -5.15 2.95
N ALA A 219 -17.42 -4.02 2.99
CA ALA A 219 -18.02 -2.70 3.17
C ALA A 219 -17.34 -1.66 2.25
N PRO A 220 -17.44 -1.84 0.92
CA PRO A 220 -16.61 -1.10 -0.03
C PRO A 220 -16.97 0.38 -0.18
N GLU A 221 -18.13 0.81 0.34
CA GLU A 221 -18.47 2.24 0.46
C GLU A 221 -17.73 2.94 1.59
N ARG A 222 -17.21 2.18 2.56
CA ARG A 222 -16.42 2.71 3.66
C ARG A 222 -14.95 2.75 3.28
N LEU A 223 -14.44 3.96 3.13
CA LEU A 223 -13.03 4.21 2.84
C LEU A 223 -12.36 4.88 4.03
N PHE A 224 -11.13 4.48 4.31
CA PHE A 224 -10.26 5.12 5.29
C PHE A 224 -9.06 5.75 4.59
N ALA A 225 -8.60 6.90 5.07
CA ALA A 225 -7.46 7.60 4.51
C ALA A 225 -6.52 8.11 5.61
N GLN A 226 -5.23 7.79 5.48
CA GLN A 226 -4.18 8.54 6.16
C GLN A 226 -3.74 9.67 5.21
N ASN A 227 -3.80 10.92 5.67
CA ASN A 227 -3.35 12.11 4.95
C ASN A 227 -2.10 12.68 5.62
N HIS A 228 -1.40 13.61 4.95
CA HIS A 228 -0.28 14.34 5.57
C HIS A 228 -0.72 15.09 6.83
N HIS A 229 -1.96 15.56 6.90
CA HIS A 229 -2.54 16.02 8.16
C HIS A 229 -3.95 15.46 8.28
N GLY A 230 -4.16 14.50 9.18
CA GLY A 230 -5.46 13.91 9.44
C GLY A 230 -5.54 12.43 9.08
N VAL A 231 -6.38 11.74 9.83
CA VAL A 231 -6.89 10.41 9.52
C VAL A 231 -8.38 10.58 9.25
N TYR A 232 -8.88 10.03 8.15
CA TYR A 232 -10.23 10.29 7.66
C TYR A 232 -11.00 9.00 7.38
N ARG A 233 -12.33 9.09 7.50
CA ARG A 233 -13.30 8.09 7.03
C ARG A 233 -14.28 8.73 6.06
N SER A 234 -14.66 8.00 5.04
CA SER A 234 -15.86 8.24 4.23
C SER A 234 -16.76 7.00 4.34
N ASP A 235 -18.07 7.21 4.43
CA ASP A 235 -19.10 6.17 4.45
C ASP A 235 -19.91 6.14 3.13
N ASP A 236 -19.49 6.90 2.12
CA ASP A 236 -20.21 7.16 0.86
C ASP A 236 -19.30 7.07 -0.39
N GLY A 237 -18.35 6.13 -0.35
CA GLY A 237 -17.47 5.85 -1.49
C GLY A 237 -16.51 7.00 -1.82
N GLY A 238 -16.12 7.78 -0.81
CA GLY A 238 -15.22 8.93 -0.93
C GLY A 238 -15.89 10.24 -1.31
N ALA A 239 -17.23 10.35 -1.28
CA ALA A 239 -17.91 11.60 -1.64
C ALA A 239 -17.73 12.68 -0.56
N VAL A 240 -17.77 12.30 0.72
CA VAL A 240 -17.46 13.18 1.86
C VAL A 240 -16.61 12.45 2.88
N TRP A 241 -15.59 13.14 3.37
CA TRP A 241 -14.66 12.64 4.38
C TRP A 241 -14.84 13.37 5.71
N LYS A 242 -14.71 12.63 6.81
CA LYS A 242 -14.74 13.13 8.18
C LYS A 242 -13.44 12.74 8.88
N SER A 243 -12.87 13.66 9.65
CA SER A 243 -11.72 13.34 10.49
C SER A 243 -12.12 12.32 11.55
N ILE A 244 -11.28 11.30 11.72
CA ILE A 244 -11.34 10.27 12.75
C ILE A 244 -10.03 10.22 13.54
N ALA A 245 -9.28 11.33 13.55
CA ALA A 245 -7.98 11.42 14.22
C ALA A 245 -8.08 11.69 15.74
N ASP A 246 -9.29 11.97 16.25
CA ASP A 246 -9.52 12.25 17.67
C ASP A 246 -9.13 11.03 18.51
N GLY A 247 -8.33 11.23 19.56
CA GLY A 247 -7.80 10.16 20.42
C GLY A 247 -6.45 9.59 19.97
N LEU A 248 -5.98 9.87 18.75
CA LEU A 248 -4.62 9.53 18.33
C LEU A 248 -3.59 10.48 18.96
N PRO A 249 -2.36 10.01 19.25
CA PRO A 249 -1.28 10.88 19.74
C PRO A 249 -0.73 11.82 18.65
N SER A 250 -1.03 11.54 17.38
CA SER A 250 -0.75 12.41 16.24
C SER A 250 -1.69 12.07 15.08
N ASP A 251 -2.03 13.09 14.28
CA ASP A 251 -2.83 12.97 13.06
C ASP A 251 -1.98 12.73 11.80
N PHE A 252 -0.66 12.62 11.95
CA PHE A 252 0.30 12.31 10.88
C PHE A 252 0.77 10.86 10.98
N GLY A 253 0.91 10.20 9.83
CA GLY A 253 1.40 8.84 9.68
C GLY A 253 1.49 8.50 8.20
N PHE A 254 1.88 7.28 7.83
CA PHE A 254 1.87 6.84 6.42
C PHE A 254 0.88 5.71 6.14
N PRO A 255 0.95 4.56 6.84
CA PRO A 255 0.05 3.45 6.55
C PRO A 255 -1.33 3.67 7.18
N ILE A 256 -2.35 3.18 6.50
CA ILE A 256 -3.64 2.81 7.06
C ILE A 256 -4.06 1.48 6.42
N VAL A 257 -4.47 0.51 7.23
CA VAL A 257 -4.91 -0.82 6.76
C VAL A 257 -6.14 -1.28 7.52
N VAL A 258 -6.99 -2.08 6.88
CA VAL A 258 -8.20 -2.62 7.50
C VAL A 258 -7.99 -4.07 7.91
N HIS A 259 -8.68 -4.50 8.97
CA HIS A 259 -8.82 -5.92 9.29
C HIS A 259 -9.53 -6.63 8.13
N PRO A 260 -9.18 -7.88 7.79
CA PRO A 260 -9.79 -8.60 6.65
C PRO A 260 -11.23 -9.08 6.89
N HIS A 261 -11.65 -9.22 8.15
CA HIS A 261 -12.94 -9.80 8.54
C HIS A 261 -13.81 -8.86 9.40
N GLU A 262 -13.32 -7.64 9.67
CA GLU A 262 -13.98 -6.68 10.55
C GLU A 262 -13.97 -5.31 9.88
N PRO A 263 -15.03 -4.93 9.15
CA PRO A 263 -15.11 -3.68 8.38
C PRO A 263 -14.91 -2.37 9.16
N GLU A 264 -15.03 -2.42 10.47
CA GLU A 264 -14.89 -1.26 11.37
C GLU A 264 -13.50 -1.22 12.01
N THR A 265 -12.69 -2.27 11.83
CA THR A 265 -11.38 -2.38 12.44
C THR A 265 -10.30 -1.88 11.49
N VAL A 266 -9.58 -0.84 11.93
CA VAL A 266 -8.55 -0.14 11.15
C VAL A 266 -7.30 0.08 12.00
N TYR A 267 -6.14 0.02 11.36
CA TYR A 267 -4.85 0.20 11.99
C TYR A 267 -4.07 1.34 11.35
N VAL A 268 -3.40 2.14 12.17
CA VAL A 268 -2.48 3.22 11.76
C VAL A 268 -1.18 3.16 12.55
N PHE A 269 -0.15 3.84 12.05
CA PHE A 269 1.12 4.00 12.74
C PHE A 269 1.47 5.51 12.84
N PRO A 270 1.10 6.17 13.97
CA PRO A 270 1.28 7.61 14.12
C PRO A 270 2.76 8.01 14.24
N LEU A 271 3.14 9.09 13.56
CA LEU A 271 4.46 9.71 13.63
C LEU A 271 4.33 11.20 13.93
N VAL A 272 5.39 11.81 14.46
CA VAL A 272 5.46 13.28 14.56
C VAL A 272 5.71 13.87 13.17
N ALA A 273 4.85 14.80 12.75
CA ALA A 273 4.84 15.36 11.40
C ALA A 273 6.14 16.09 10.98
N ASP A 274 6.24 16.31 9.68
CA ASP A 274 7.18 17.19 8.99
C ASP A 274 8.67 16.90 9.24
N ALA A 275 9.32 17.67 10.11
CA ALA A 275 10.77 17.63 10.29
C ALA A 275 11.23 16.44 11.16
N ASN A 276 10.35 15.84 11.96
CA ASN A 276 10.72 14.79 12.90
C ASN A 276 10.58 13.39 12.31
N ARG A 277 9.37 13.03 11.82
CA ARG A 277 9.04 11.74 11.17
C ARG A 277 9.49 10.48 11.94
N ILE A 278 9.49 10.56 13.26
CA ILE A 278 9.69 9.41 14.16
C ILE A 278 8.38 9.05 14.86
N PRO A 279 8.24 7.82 15.40
CA PRO A 279 7.09 7.44 16.20
C PRO A 279 6.83 8.38 17.37
N THR A 280 5.56 8.61 17.71
CA THR A 280 5.20 9.45 18.86
C THR A 280 5.79 8.89 20.16
N ASP A 281 6.33 9.78 20.99
CA ASP A 281 7.08 9.44 22.21
C ASP A 281 8.29 8.52 21.99
N ALA A 282 8.79 8.42 20.74
CA ALA A 282 9.83 7.48 20.33
C ALA A 282 9.50 6.02 20.69
N ARG A 283 8.23 5.61 20.55
CA ARG A 283 7.76 4.23 20.84
C ARG A 283 7.18 3.56 19.61
N CYS A 284 7.53 2.30 19.38
CA CYS A 284 6.91 1.50 18.32
C CYS A 284 5.51 1.05 18.76
N ARG A 285 4.46 1.72 18.25
CA ARG A 285 3.07 1.44 18.59
C ARG A 285 2.20 1.50 17.34
N VAL A 286 1.49 0.41 17.08
CA VAL A 286 0.36 0.44 16.15
C VAL A 286 -0.85 0.96 16.93
N PHE A 287 -1.70 1.76 16.31
CA PHE A 287 -2.99 2.14 16.89
C PHE A 287 -4.11 1.45 16.14
N ARG A 288 -5.04 0.87 16.88
CA ARG A 288 -6.23 0.20 16.34
C ARG A 288 -7.48 0.96 16.76
N SER A 289 -8.42 1.08 15.85
CA SER A 289 -9.82 1.31 16.16
C SER A 289 -10.61 0.06 15.78
N ARG A 290 -11.68 -0.25 16.52
CA ARG A 290 -12.66 -1.31 16.22
C ARG A 290 -14.07 -0.76 15.95
N ASP A 291 -14.20 0.56 15.89
CA ASP A 291 -15.45 1.32 15.76
C ASP A 291 -15.33 2.38 14.65
N ALA A 292 -14.64 2.01 13.57
CA ALA A 292 -14.45 2.82 12.37
C ALA A 292 -13.81 4.20 12.65
N GLY A 293 -12.92 4.28 13.62
CA GLY A 293 -12.12 5.44 13.97
C GLY A 293 -12.71 6.35 15.05
N ASP A 294 -13.80 5.93 15.71
CA ASP A 294 -14.42 6.72 16.78
C ASP A 294 -13.59 6.67 18.08
N THR A 295 -12.94 5.53 18.38
CA THR A 295 -11.97 5.37 19.47
C THR A 295 -10.73 4.60 19.03
N TRP A 296 -9.60 4.87 19.70
CA TRP A 296 -8.30 4.29 19.37
C TRP A 296 -7.60 3.71 20.60
N GLU A 297 -6.93 2.58 20.42
CA GLU A 297 -6.10 1.94 21.44
C GLU A 297 -4.69 1.63 20.91
N PRO A 298 -3.64 1.77 21.74
CA PRO A 298 -2.29 1.41 21.36
C PRO A 298 -2.04 -0.11 21.49
N LEU A 299 -1.37 -0.67 20.49
CA LEU A 299 -0.92 -2.06 20.42
C LEU A 299 0.61 -2.08 20.39
N SER A 300 1.23 -2.67 21.42
CA SER A 300 2.70 -2.64 21.57
C SER A 300 3.32 -3.87 22.23
N THR A 301 2.54 -4.87 22.62
CA THR A 301 3.07 -6.05 23.30
C THR A 301 4.01 -6.82 22.36
N GLY A 302 5.29 -6.87 22.69
CA GLY A 302 6.32 -7.51 21.87
C GLY A 302 7.00 -6.59 20.84
N LEU A 303 6.53 -5.35 20.68
CA LEU A 303 7.24 -4.31 19.92
C LEU A 303 8.33 -3.65 20.80
N PRO A 304 9.37 -3.05 20.20
CA PRO A 304 10.41 -2.38 20.96
C PRO A 304 9.88 -1.13 21.68
N ASP A 305 10.26 -0.98 22.96
CA ASP A 305 9.88 0.17 23.79
C ASP A 305 10.38 1.50 23.23
N VAL A 306 11.58 1.49 22.62
CA VAL A 306 12.19 2.66 21.98
C VAL A 306 12.35 2.39 20.48
N SER A 307 11.79 3.27 19.65
CA SER A 307 11.96 3.26 18.21
C SER A 307 11.98 4.67 17.63
N TYR A 308 12.87 4.87 16.67
CA TYR A 308 12.96 6.09 15.86
C TYR A 308 12.60 5.84 14.40
N ALA A 309 12.28 4.59 14.05
CA ALA A 309 12.09 4.19 12.68
C ALA A 309 10.63 4.35 12.26
N PRO A 310 10.34 5.12 11.19
CA PRO A 310 9.00 5.20 10.65
C PRO A 310 8.61 3.92 9.91
N VAL A 311 7.29 3.72 9.77
CA VAL A 311 6.67 2.74 8.88
C VAL A 311 6.12 3.48 7.67
N LEU A 312 6.46 3.05 6.45
CA LEU A 312 6.04 3.68 5.20
C LEU A 312 4.65 3.21 4.74
N ARG A 313 4.10 3.91 3.74
CA ARG A 313 2.71 3.77 3.24
C ARG A 313 2.29 2.33 2.96
N ASP A 314 3.17 1.58 2.28
CA ASP A 314 2.93 0.20 1.86
C ASP A 314 3.72 -0.80 2.70
N ALA A 315 4.42 -0.35 3.75
CA ALA A 315 5.17 -1.17 4.70
C ALA A 315 4.31 -1.62 5.89
N MET A 316 2.98 -1.66 5.74
CA MET A 316 2.06 -2.31 6.66
C MET A 316 0.97 -3.05 5.86
N THR A 317 0.56 -4.24 6.31
CA THR A 317 -0.53 -5.02 5.69
C THR A 317 -1.24 -5.90 6.72
N THR A 318 -2.40 -6.42 6.35
CA THR A 318 -3.03 -7.59 6.97
C THR A 318 -2.97 -8.80 6.02
N ASP A 319 -3.04 -10.01 6.57
CA ASP A 319 -3.41 -11.22 5.80
C ASP A 319 -4.89 -11.55 6.02
N THR A 320 -5.40 -12.62 5.40
CA THR A 320 -6.81 -13.05 5.49
C THR A 320 -7.04 -14.25 6.41
N ALA A 321 -6.06 -14.65 7.23
CA ALA A 321 -6.23 -15.78 8.14
C ALA A 321 -7.23 -15.46 9.26
N ASP A 322 -7.62 -16.48 10.02
CA ASP A 322 -8.40 -16.31 11.26
C ASP A 322 -7.69 -17.04 12.42
N PRO A 323 -7.14 -16.29 13.41
CA PRO A 323 -7.13 -14.83 13.55
C PRO A 323 -6.32 -14.11 12.47
N ALA A 324 -6.67 -12.87 12.13
CA ALA A 324 -5.96 -12.10 11.11
C ALA A 324 -4.53 -11.76 11.53
N GLY A 325 -3.60 -11.82 10.58
CA GLY A 325 -2.24 -11.35 10.77
C GLY A 325 -2.13 -9.84 10.52
N VAL A 326 -1.24 -9.16 11.25
CA VAL A 326 -0.86 -7.76 11.02
C VAL A 326 0.66 -7.69 10.91
N TYR A 327 1.15 -7.03 9.86
CA TYR A 327 2.56 -7.03 9.48
C TYR A 327 3.02 -5.60 9.30
N LEU A 328 4.20 -5.25 9.82
CA LEU A 328 4.82 -3.95 9.58
C LEU A 328 6.34 -4.06 9.38
N GLY A 329 6.85 -3.24 8.46
CA GLY A 329 8.27 -3.09 8.19
C GLY A 329 8.74 -1.67 8.50
N THR A 330 9.87 -1.55 9.18
CA THR A 330 10.44 -0.27 9.61
C THR A 330 11.65 0.12 8.76
N ARG A 331 11.90 1.43 8.66
CA ARG A 331 13.00 1.97 7.85
C ARG A 331 14.41 1.66 8.38
N ASP A 332 14.55 1.16 9.61
CA ASP A 332 15.79 0.65 10.17
C ASP A 332 16.01 -0.85 9.91
N GLY A 333 15.15 -1.48 9.10
CA GLY A 333 15.36 -2.84 8.62
C GLY A 333 14.77 -3.94 9.49
N CYS A 334 13.82 -3.62 10.36
CA CYS A 334 13.10 -4.61 11.16
C CYS A 334 11.71 -4.89 10.55
N VAL A 335 11.23 -6.11 10.75
CA VAL A 335 9.89 -6.55 10.34
C VAL A 335 9.24 -7.25 11.52
N TYR A 336 8.07 -6.74 11.92
CA TYR A 336 7.29 -7.26 13.03
C TYR A 336 5.98 -7.86 12.51
N VAL A 337 5.58 -8.97 13.11
CA VAL A 337 4.39 -9.73 12.74
C VAL A 337 3.56 -10.03 13.97
N SER A 338 2.26 -9.84 13.87
CA SER A 338 1.25 -10.37 14.78
C SER A 338 0.40 -11.39 14.03
N ALA A 339 0.07 -12.50 14.69
CA ALA A 339 -0.83 -13.53 14.19
C ALA A 339 -2.19 -13.54 14.91
N ASP A 340 -2.47 -12.46 15.65
CA ASP A 340 -3.61 -12.32 16.57
C ASP A 340 -4.19 -10.90 16.51
N ALA A 341 -4.38 -10.35 15.32
CA ALA A 341 -5.01 -9.05 15.07
C ALA A 341 -4.33 -7.85 15.78
N GLY A 342 -3.01 -7.96 16.01
CA GLY A 342 -2.15 -6.95 16.60
C GLY A 342 -1.98 -7.04 18.12
N GLU A 343 -2.55 -8.05 18.79
CA GLU A 343 -2.47 -8.19 20.25
C GLU A 343 -1.03 -8.48 20.73
N THR A 344 -0.31 -9.38 20.04
CA THR A 344 1.09 -9.69 20.33
C THR A 344 1.94 -9.71 19.07
N TRP A 345 3.18 -9.23 19.19
CA TRP A 345 4.11 -9.07 18.09
C TRP A 345 5.39 -9.89 18.29
N VAL A 346 5.92 -10.41 17.18
CA VAL A 346 7.24 -11.06 17.10
C VAL A 346 8.08 -10.37 16.02
N GLU A 347 9.40 -10.28 16.26
CA GLU A 347 10.36 -9.81 15.26
C GLU A 347 10.65 -10.95 14.26
N ALA A 348 10.12 -10.83 13.04
CA ALA A 348 10.29 -11.83 11.99
C ALA A 348 11.61 -11.67 11.22
N ALA A 349 12.11 -10.44 11.13
CA ALA A 349 13.41 -10.12 10.53
C ALA A 349 13.99 -8.84 11.12
N ARG A 350 15.31 -8.70 11.06
CA ARG A 350 16.07 -7.54 11.53
C ARG A 350 17.32 -7.30 10.69
N HIS A 351 17.87 -6.09 10.75
CA HIS A 351 19.08 -5.71 10.02
C HIS A 351 18.98 -5.85 8.49
N LEU A 352 17.77 -5.74 7.97
CA LEU A 352 17.55 -5.60 6.54
C LEU A 352 17.89 -4.17 6.08
N PRO A 353 18.03 -3.94 4.78
CA PRO A 353 17.95 -2.59 4.23
C PRO A 353 16.58 -1.96 4.54
N ASP A 354 16.51 -0.64 4.40
CA ASP A 354 15.31 0.18 4.57
C ASP A 354 14.07 -0.45 3.91
N VAL A 355 13.08 -0.85 4.73
CA VAL A 355 11.87 -1.56 4.28
C VAL A 355 10.87 -0.57 3.70
N LEU A 356 10.48 -0.81 2.46
CA LEU A 356 9.66 0.08 1.64
C LEU A 356 8.22 -0.42 1.51
N ALA A 357 8.03 -1.73 1.41
CA ALA A 357 6.72 -2.36 1.26
C ALA A 357 6.71 -3.77 1.87
N VAL A 358 5.55 -4.18 2.39
CA VAL A 358 5.31 -5.55 2.87
C VAL A 358 3.96 -6.09 2.39
N ARG A 359 3.91 -7.37 2.00
CA ARG A 359 2.66 -8.10 1.73
C ARG A 359 2.74 -9.51 2.29
N ALA A 360 1.65 -9.99 2.86
CA ALA A 360 1.57 -11.32 3.46
C ALA A 360 0.33 -12.05 2.98
N ALA A 361 0.44 -13.37 2.85
CA ALA A 361 -0.70 -14.24 2.58
C ALA A 361 -0.44 -15.63 3.15
N VAL A 362 -1.49 -16.28 3.65
CA VAL A 362 -1.46 -17.73 3.89
C VAL A 362 -1.52 -18.43 2.54
N VAL A 363 -0.56 -19.32 2.29
CA VAL A 363 -0.40 -20.07 1.05
C VAL A 363 -0.30 -21.56 1.39
N GLY A 364 -1.32 -22.34 1.04
CA GLY A 364 -1.31 -23.79 1.29
C GLY A 364 -2.69 -24.43 1.35
#